data_AF-A0A925XC10-F1
#
_entry.id   AF-A0A925XC10-F1
#
_cell.length_a   1.000
_cell.length_b   1.000
_cell.length_c   1.000
_cell.angle_alpha   90.00
_cell.angle_beta   90.00
_cell.angle_gamma   90.00
#
_symmetry.space_group_name_H-M   'P 1'
#
loop_
_entity.id
_entity.type
_entity.pdbx_description
1 polymer ?
#
loop_
_entity_poly.entity_id
_entity_poly.type
_entity_poly.pdbx_seq_one_letter_code
_entity_poly.pdbx_strand_id
1 'polypeptide(L)'
;MDARNPRSERTARRPMILAIQSLSVATASSLLLWTAGGGFDGPHPKLASAGTKLEKPANPSASGISAEVQERKVKLNYFLSTPWEKVLKDVAEATGSQLIADRVPKGRFSRRDATEYTRHDAVRIINKDIEPLGFRLIEKGDFLVVIDLPSQRPRYQPVTVS
;
A
#
# COMPACT_ATOMS: atom_id res chain seq x y z
N MET A 1 -13.61 -50.21 49.17
CA MET A 1 -13.95 -48.83 48.82
C MET A 1 -12.65 -48.09 48.51
N ASP A 2 -11.86 -48.53 47.53
CA ASP A 2 -12.08 -48.50 46.07
C ASP A 2 -11.51 -47.23 45.41
N ALA A 3 -10.79 -47.50 44.32
CA ALA A 3 -10.37 -46.60 43.25
C ALA A 3 -9.18 -45.65 43.50
N ARG A 4 -8.00 -46.27 43.50
CA ARG A 4 -6.86 -45.85 42.66
C ARG A 4 -7.38 -45.57 41.23
N ASN A 5 -7.27 -44.33 40.73
CA ASN A 5 -7.37 -44.07 39.28
C ASN A 5 -6.03 -43.58 38.71
N PRO A 6 -5.29 -44.46 38.02
CA PRO A 6 -4.20 -44.14 37.11
C PRO A 6 -4.67 -44.28 35.64
N ARG A 7 -4.62 -43.22 34.85
CA ARG A 7 -4.70 -43.32 33.37
C ARG A 7 -4.25 -42.00 32.74
N SER A 8 -3.06 -41.96 32.13
CA SER A 8 -2.81 -42.05 30.67
C SER A 8 -3.19 -40.72 29.98
N GLU A 9 -2.35 -40.07 29.18
CA GLU A 9 -1.60 -40.61 28.06
C GLU A 9 -0.31 -39.83 27.78
N ARG A 10 0.75 -40.59 27.47
CA ARG A 10 1.84 -40.16 26.59
C ARG A 10 1.24 -39.80 25.23
N THR A 11 1.74 -38.75 24.58
CA THR A 11 2.09 -38.67 23.13
C THR A 11 2.62 -37.25 22.91
N ALA A 12 3.92 -36.97 22.95
CA ALA A 12 4.93 -37.26 21.94
C ALA A 12 4.65 -36.61 20.56
N ARG A 13 5.59 -35.76 20.14
CA ARG A 13 6.11 -35.61 18.75
C ARG A 13 5.37 -34.66 17.80
N ARG A 14 5.99 -33.46 17.64
CA ARG A 14 6.62 -32.89 16.42
C ARG A 14 6.13 -31.48 16.05
N PRO A 15 7.01 -30.46 16.11
CA PRO A 15 6.93 -29.31 15.22
C PRO A 15 7.58 -29.70 13.88
N MET A 16 6.81 -29.71 12.79
CA MET A 16 7.37 -29.92 11.46
C MET A 16 6.42 -29.39 10.40
N ILE A 17 6.57 -28.13 9.98
CA ILE A 17 6.46 -27.76 8.56
C ILE A 17 7.48 -26.66 8.31
N LEU A 18 8.65 -27.09 7.85
CA LEU A 18 9.65 -26.28 7.16
C LEU A 18 9.21 -26.25 5.69
N ALA A 19 8.77 -25.10 5.18
CA ALA A 19 8.53 -24.92 3.75
C ALA A 19 9.68 -24.07 3.19
N ILE A 20 10.66 -24.76 2.61
CA ILE A 20 11.72 -24.21 1.76
C ILE A 20 11.37 -24.54 0.31
N GLN A 21 11.87 -23.70 -0.59
CA GLN A 21 11.89 -23.79 -2.07
C GLN A 21 10.67 -23.13 -2.73
N SER A 22 10.85 -22.16 -3.63
CA SER A 22 11.59 -22.39 -4.86
C SER A 22 12.22 -21.10 -5.40
N LEU A 23 13.52 -21.17 -5.65
CA LEU A 23 14.31 -20.19 -6.38
C LEU A 23 14.18 -20.51 -7.88
N SER A 24 13.57 -19.64 -8.69
CA SER A 24 13.62 -19.75 -10.15
C SER A 24 14.79 -18.92 -10.68
N VAL A 25 15.79 -19.64 -11.18
CA VAL A 25 17.00 -19.15 -11.84
C VAL A 25 16.68 -18.72 -13.28
N ALA A 26 17.45 -17.71 -13.70
CA ALA A 26 17.46 -17.02 -14.98
C ALA A 26 17.49 -17.92 -16.24
N THR A 27 16.95 -17.37 -17.33
CA THR A 27 17.43 -17.64 -18.69
C THR A 27 17.76 -16.33 -19.39
N ALA A 28 19.05 -16.20 -19.66
CA ALA A 28 19.64 -15.28 -20.62
C ALA A 28 19.36 -15.74 -22.06
N SER A 29 19.68 -14.84 -23.01
CA SER A 29 19.69 -14.99 -24.48
C SER A 29 18.46 -14.36 -25.14
N SER A 30 18.58 -13.46 -26.11
CA SER A 30 19.59 -13.44 -27.17
C SER A 30 19.93 -12.02 -27.61
N LEU A 31 21.24 -11.76 -27.75
CA LEU A 31 21.76 -10.87 -28.79
C LEU A 31 21.24 -11.39 -30.14
N LEU A 32 20.65 -10.50 -30.95
CA LEU A 32 20.59 -10.70 -32.39
C LEU A 32 21.31 -9.54 -33.06
N LEU A 33 22.20 -9.96 -33.94
CA LEU A 33 23.31 -9.23 -34.51
C LEU A 33 22.83 -8.08 -35.39
N TRP A 34 23.58 -6.97 -35.32
CA TRP A 34 23.59 -5.94 -36.33
C TRP A 34 24.23 -6.50 -37.59
N THR A 35 23.45 -6.69 -38.66
CA THR A 35 23.98 -6.87 -40.01
C THR A 35 23.86 -5.55 -40.76
N ALA A 36 25.01 -5.04 -41.19
CA ALA A 36 25.13 -3.96 -42.14
C ALA A 36 24.79 -4.45 -43.55
N GLY A 37 24.11 -3.63 -44.35
CA GLY A 37 24.04 -3.81 -45.80
C GLY A 37 22.84 -3.17 -46.47
N GLY A 38 23.12 -2.29 -47.44
CA GLY A 38 22.20 -2.01 -48.56
C GLY A 38 21.44 -0.69 -48.45
N GLY A 39 21.88 0.29 -49.24
CA GLY A 39 21.15 1.55 -49.44
C GLY A 39 19.79 1.35 -50.09
N PHE A 40 18.88 2.26 -49.76
CA PHE A 40 17.70 2.54 -50.56
C PHE A 40 17.48 4.06 -50.54
N ASP A 41 17.91 4.68 -51.64
CA ASP A 41 17.57 6.05 -52.01
C ASP A 41 16.15 6.01 -52.62
N GLY A 42 15.22 6.81 -52.09
CA GLY A 42 13.84 6.85 -52.56
C GLY A 42 12.88 7.61 -51.64
N PRO A 43 12.23 8.70 -52.09
CA PRO A 43 11.50 9.63 -51.22
C PRO A 43 9.98 9.38 -51.07
N HIS A 44 9.41 10.04 -50.04
CA HIS A 44 7.99 10.26 -49.66
C HIS A 44 7.34 9.15 -48.79
N PRO A 45 6.41 9.46 -47.84
CA PRO A 45 5.57 10.68 -47.72
C PRO A 45 5.43 11.29 -46.29
N LYS A 46 4.76 12.46 -46.25
CA LYS A 46 4.21 13.16 -45.07
C LYS A 46 3.73 12.24 -43.94
N LEU A 47 4.11 12.56 -42.69
CA LEU A 47 3.27 12.68 -41.48
C LEU A 47 4.18 12.64 -40.25
N ALA A 48 4.52 13.80 -39.67
CA ALA A 48 5.09 13.87 -38.34
C ALA A 48 4.67 15.20 -37.69
N SER A 49 3.52 15.17 -37.00
CA SER A 49 3.27 16.09 -35.91
C SER A 49 4.38 15.91 -34.86
N ALA A 50 5.03 17.01 -34.52
CA ALA A 50 5.83 17.15 -33.31
C ALA A 50 5.08 16.54 -32.11
N GLY A 51 5.65 15.67 -31.26
CA GLY A 51 7.02 15.69 -30.79
C GLY A 51 7.13 16.64 -29.60
N THR A 52 6.56 16.26 -28.44
CA THR A 52 7.07 16.60 -27.08
C THR A 52 6.36 15.69 -26.07
N LYS A 53 6.85 14.45 -25.93
CA LYS A 53 6.65 13.68 -24.71
C LYS A 53 7.77 14.10 -23.76
N LEU A 54 7.42 14.93 -22.77
CA LEU A 54 8.33 15.31 -21.68
C LEU A 54 8.71 14.05 -20.90
N GLU A 55 9.88 13.48 -21.19
CA GLU A 55 10.54 12.56 -20.27
C GLU A 55 11.23 13.38 -19.18
N LYS A 56 10.61 13.37 -17.99
CA LYS A 56 11.18 13.89 -16.76
C LYS A 56 12.26 12.89 -16.28
N PRO A 57 13.51 13.32 -16.04
CA PRO A 57 14.56 12.42 -15.56
C PRO A 57 14.27 12.07 -14.09
N ALA A 58 13.76 10.87 -13.84
CA ALA A 58 13.59 10.34 -12.49
C ALA A 58 14.87 9.61 -12.06
N ASN A 59 15.71 10.35 -11.36
CA ASN A 59 16.82 9.93 -10.52
C ASN A 59 16.55 8.57 -9.81
N PRO A 60 17.34 7.49 -10.04
CA PRO A 60 17.10 6.18 -9.40
C PRO A 60 17.61 6.05 -7.96
N SER A 61 18.18 7.09 -7.35
CA SER A 61 18.85 6.96 -6.05
C SER A 61 18.05 7.61 -4.92
N ALA A 62 16.97 6.94 -4.50
CA ALA A 62 16.24 7.11 -3.22
C ALA A 62 15.03 6.15 -3.09
N SER A 63 14.68 5.41 -4.14
CA SER A 63 13.33 4.87 -4.34
C SER A 63 13.10 3.41 -3.93
N GLY A 64 14.08 2.76 -3.29
CA GLY A 64 13.98 1.32 -2.94
C GLY A 64 12.82 1.03 -1.98
N ILE A 65 12.73 1.80 -0.88
CA ILE A 65 11.81 1.55 0.22
C ILE A 65 10.37 2.00 -0.13
N SER A 66 10.23 3.11 -0.87
CA SER A 66 8.91 3.63 -1.21
C SER A 66 8.19 2.80 -2.27
N ALA A 67 8.92 2.09 -3.13
CA ALA A 67 8.33 1.18 -4.13
C ALA A 67 7.85 -0.12 -3.50
N GLU A 68 8.65 -0.74 -2.61
CA GLU A 68 8.25 -1.98 -1.91
C GLU A 68 7.05 -1.76 -0.97
N VAL A 69 6.95 -0.60 -0.32
CA VAL A 69 5.81 -0.25 0.56
C VAL A 69 4.53 -0.03 -0.25
N GLN A 70 4.63 0.44 -1.49
CA GLN A 70 3.48 0.68 -2.37
C GLN A 70 2.93 -0.61 -2.99
N GLU A 71 3.78 -1.61 -3.22
CA GLU A 71 3.36 -2.89 -3.81
C GLU A 71 2.75 -3.85 -2.79
N ARG A 72 2.99 -3.63 -1.49
CA ARG A 72 2.35 -4.41 -0.42
C ARG A 72 0.84 -4.24 -0.47
N LYS A 73 0.16 -5.38 -0.48
CA LYS A 73 -1.29 -5.44 -0.49
C LYS A 73 -1.82 -5.68 0.91
N VAL A 74 -2.90 -4.98 1.26
CA VAL A 74 -3.60 -5.09 2.53
C VAL A 74 -5.05 -5.50 2.30
N LYS A 75 -5.56 -6.38 3.15
CA LYS A 75 -6.95 -6.81 3.15
C LYS A 75 -7.73 -6.05 4.22
N LEU A 76 -8.73 -5.27 3.81
CA LEU A 76 -9.57 -4.47 4.70
C LEU A 76 -10.79 -5.26 5.20
N ASN A 77 -10.56 -6.37 5.89
CA ASN A 77 -11.61 -7.27 6.32
C ASN A 77 -11.87 -7.18 7.84
N TYR A 78 -12.78 -6.30 8.23
CA TYR A 78 -13.14 -6.06 9.63
C TYR A 78 -14.58 -6.51 9.87
N PHE A 79 -14.73 -7.75 10.36
CA PHE A 79 -16.02 -8.39 10.63
C PHE A 79 -16.73 -7.83 11.87
N LEU A 80 -15.96 -7.39 12.86
CA LEU A 80 -16.45 -6.75 14.06
C LEU A 80 -16.26 -5.25 13.91
N SER A 81 -17.21 -4.48 14.43
CA SER A 81 -17.18 -3.02 14.44
C SER A 81 -15.90 -2.55 15.17
N THR A 82 -14.84 -2.30 14.39
CA THR A 82 -13.47 -2.14 14.88
C THR A 82 -13.20 -0.65 15.03
N PRO A 83 -12.59 -0.19 16.14
CA PRO A 83 -12.27 1.22 16.29
C PRO A 83 -11.29 1.67 15.19
N TRP A 84 -11.46 2.89 14.70
CA TRP A 84 -10.63 3.45 13.63
C TRP A 84 -9.13 3.40 13.94
N GLU A 85 -8.74 3.60 15.19
CA GLU A 85 -7.35 3.53 15.63
C GLU A 85 -6.70 2.18 15.30
N LYS A 86 -7.42 1.08 15.56
CA LYS A 86 -6.96 -0.27 15.23
C LYS A 86 -6.85 -0.45 13.72
N VAL A 87 -7.86 -0.04 12.96
CA VAL A 87 -7.88 -0.18 11.50
C VAL A 87 -6.71 0.56 10.85
N LEU A 88 -6.48 1.80 11.25
CA LEU A 88 -5.38 2.62 10.72
C LEU A 88 -4.02 2.05 11.08
N LYS A 89 -3.87 1.53 12.31
CA LYS A 89 -2.64 0.89 12.76
C LYS A 89 -2.35 -0.40 11.98
N ASP A 90 -3.36 -1.25 11.81
CA ASP A 90 -3.24 -2.50 11.07
C ASP A 90 -2.88 -2.25 9.60
N VAL A 91 -3.47 -1.21 8.98
CA VAL A 91 -3.14 -0.82 7.59
C VAL A 91 -1.70 -0.33 7.48
N ALA A 92 -1.24 0.46 8.45
CA ALA A 92 0.14 0.90 8.50
C ALA A 92 1.10 -0.29 8.67
N GLU A 93 0.81 -1.21 9.60
CA GLU A 93 1.61 -2.40 9.86
C GLU A 93 1.66 -3.34 8.64
N ALA A 94 0.52 -3.62 8.01
CA ALA A 94 0.44 -4.46 6.82
C ALA A 94 1.21 -3.89 5.62
N THR A 95 1.25 -2.56 5.49
CA THR A 95 2.00 -1.89 4.43
C THR A 95 3.44 -1.56 4.82
N GLY A 96 3.87 -1.85 6.04
CA GLY A 96 5.20 -1.48 6.55
C GLY A 96 5.40 0.02 6.72
N SER A 97 4.31 0.78 6.84
CA SER A 97 4.31 2.22 7.06
C SER A 97 4.16 2.55 8.53
N GLN A 98 4.55 3.77 8.90
CA GLN A 98 4.34 4.29 10.26
C GLN A 98 3.13 5.21 10.30
N LEU A 99 2.19 4.93 11.20
CA LEU A 99 1.01 5.77 11.43
C LEU A 99 1.37 6.98 12.31
N ILE A 100 1.05 8.17 11.82
CA ILE A 100 1.11 9.43 12.56
C ILE A 100 -0.30 10.00 12.63
N ALA A 101 -0.85 10.09 13.83
CA ALA A 101 -2.19 10.63 14.05
C ALA A 101 -2.21 11.46 15.33
N ASP A 102 -2.38 12.78 15.21
CA ASP A 102 -2.62 13.65 16.37
C ASP A 102 -4.00 13.40 16.99
N ARG A 103 -4.99 13.14 16.13
CA ARG A 103 -6.35 12.80 16.52
C ARG A 103 -6.89 11.72 15.60
N VAL A 104 -7.60 10.76 16.18
CA VAL A 104 -8.24 9.66 15.46
C VAL A 104 -9.76 9.91 15.38
N PRO A 105 -10.41 9.62 14.24
CA PRO A 105 -11.86 9.68 14.14
C PRO A 105 -12.53 8.79 15.19
N LYS A 106 -13.55 9.33 15.87
CA LYS A 106 -14.42 8.55 16.74
C LYS A 106 -15.33 7.67 15.90
N GLY A 107 -15.70 6.52 16.42
CA GLY A 107 -16.58 5.58 15.73
C GLY A 107 -15.85 4.29 15.36
N ARG A 108 -16.45 3.55 14.44
CA ARG A 108 -16.03 2.21 14.09
C ARG A 108 -16.14 1.98 12.60
N PHE A 109 -15.24 1.17 12.09
CA PHE A 109 -15.25 0.68 10.73
C PHE A 109 -15.66 -0.78 10.72
N SER A 110 -16.55 -1.13 9.78
CA SER A 110 -17.01 -2.50 9.58
C SER A 110 -17.13 -2.71 8.09
N ARG A 111 -16.35 -3.63 7.55
CA ARG A 111 -16.27 -3.88 6.12
C ARG A 111 -15.97 -5.35 5.87
N ARG A 112 -16.80 -5.99 5.02
CA ARG A 112 -16.68 -7.41 4.66
C ARG A 112 -16.20 -7.52 3.23
N ASP A 113 -14.89 -7.50 3.07
CA ASP A 113 -14.27 -7.61 1.76
C ASP A 113 -13.08 -8.56 1.82
N ALA A 114 -13.04 -9.51 0.87
CA ALA A 114 -11.93 -10.42 0.73
C ALA A 114 -10.82 -9.88 -0.18
N THR A 115 -11.04 -8.73 -0.79
CA THR A 115 -10.16 -8.11 -1.79
C THR A 115 -8.90 -7.55 -1.16
N GLU A 116 -7.80 -7.75 -1.86
CA GLU A 116 -6.50 -7.18 -1.55
C GLU A 116 -6.35 -5.82 -2.23
N TYR A 117 -5.99 -4.80 -1.47
CA TYR A 117 -5.82 -3.44 -1.96
C TYR A 117 -4.37 -3.01 -1.83
N THR A 118 -3.88 -2.22 -2.79
CA THR A 118 -2.63 -1.49 -2.62
C THR A 118 -2.76 -0.49 -1.48
N ARG A 119 -1.64 0.00 -0.95
CA ARG A 119 -1.65 1.07 0.06
C ARG A 119 -2.48 2.27 -0.39
N HIS A 120 -2.28 2.72 -1.63
CA HIS A 120 -3.00 3.86 -2.20
C HIS A 120 -4.51 3.61 -2.27
N ASP A 121 -4.93 2.42 -2.70
CA ASP A 121 -6.35 2.05 -2.74
C ASP A 121 -6.97 1.96 -1.35
N ALA A 122 -6.25 1.39 -0.39
CA ALA A 122 -6.70 1.31 0.99
C ALA A 122 -6.91 2.71 1.60
N VAL A 123 -5.96 3.62 1.37
CA VAL A 123 -6.08 5.03 1.80
C VAL A 123 -7.30 5.69 1.16
N ARG A 124 -7.50 5.51 -0.15
CA ARG A 124 -8.65 6.06 -0.88
C ARG A 124 -9.98 5.54 -0.34
N ILE A 125 -10.04 4.25 -0.03
CA ILE A 125 -11.22 3.62 0.58
C ILE A 125 -11.50 4.24 1.95
N ILE A 126 -10.49 4.26 2.83
CA ILE A 126 -10.63 4.76 4.19
C ILE A 126 -11.07 6.22 4.18
N ASN A 127 -10.49 7.03 3.29
CA ASN A 127 -10.85 8.44 3.13
C ASN A 127 -12.34 8.64 2.85
N LYS A 128 -13.01 7.77 2.09
CA LYS A 128 -14.45 7.90 1.84
C LYS A 128 -15.29 7.84 3.11
N ASP A 129 -14.85 7.06 4.09
CA ASP A 129 -15.55 6.86 5.35
C ASP A 129 -15.16 7.89 6.42
N ILE A 130 -13.91 8.37 6.42
CA ILE A 130 -13.43 9.34 7.42
C ILE A 130 -13.56 10.81 7.01
N GLU A 131 -13.64 11.13 5.71
CA GLU A 131 -13.90 12.48 5.21
C GLU A 131 -15.21 13.09 5.74
N PRO A 132 -16.37 12.38 5.78
CA PRO A 132 -17.58 12.94 6.38
C PRO A 132 -17.45 13.15 7.90
N LEU A 133 -16.54 12.45 8.57
CA LEU A 133 -16.22 12.66 9.99
C LEU A 133 -15.31 13.89 10.20
N GLY A 134 -14.85 14.52 9.12
CA GLY A 134 -13.93 15.64 9.16
C GLY A 134 -12.46 15.22 9.27
N PHE A 135 -12.11 14.00 8.89
CA PHE A 135 -10.72 13.52 8.91
C PHE A 135 -10.25 13.17 7.51
N ARG A 136 -8.94 13.22 7.29
CA ARG A 136 -8.34 12.75 6.04
C ARG A 136 -7.02 12.03 6.31
N LEU A 137 -6.79 10.95 5.60
CA LEU A 137 -5.58 10.15 5.62
C LEU A 137 -4.73 10.50 4.40
N ILE A 138 -3.47 10.82 4.65
CA ILE A 138 -2.49 11.22 3.65
C ILE A 138 -1.30 10.26 3.72
N GLU A 139 -0.92 9.71 2.58
CA GLU A 139 0.33 8.97 2.45
C GLU A 139 1.48 9.93 2.13
N LYS A 140 2.58 9.84 2.88
CA LYS A 140 3.78 10.67 2.67
C LYS A 140 5.03 9.82 2.87
N GLY A 141 5.63 9.36 1.77
CA GLY A 141 6.74 8.40 1.84
C GLY A 141 6.31 7.17 2.64
N ASP A 142 7.02 6.83 3.70
CA ASP A 142 6.73 5.67 4.55
C ASP A 142 5.72 5.95 5.68
N PHE A 143 5.13 7.15 5.69
CA PHE A 143 4.21 7.58 6.74
C PHE A 143 2.77 7.65 6.26
N LEU A 144 1.85 7.24 7.12
CA LEU A 144 0.41 7.46 6.98
C LEU A 144 -0.01 8.51 8.01
N VAL A 145 -0.41 9.68 7.53
CA VAL A 145 -0.71 10.85 8.38
C VAL A 145 -2.21 11.09 8.40
N VAL A 146 -2.80 11.10 9.60
CA VAL A 146 -4.22 11.45 9.81
C VAL A 146 -4.31 12.91 10.20
N ILE A 147 -5.12 13.68 9.46
CA ILE A 147 -5.39 15.10 9.74
C ILE A 147 -6.87 15.34 10.06
N ASP A 148 -7.15 16.30 10.95
CA ASP A 148 -8.48 16.78 11.31
C ASP A 148 -8.78 18.07 10.52
N LEU A 149 -9.71 17.99 9.55
CA LEU A 149 -10.14 19.08 8.67
C LEU A 149 -10.83 20.26 9.39
N PRO A 150 -11.75 20.05 10.38
CA PRO A 150 -12.41 21.18 11.03
C PRO A 150 -11.45 22.03 11.87
N SER A 151 -10.38 21.44 12.42
CA SER A 151 -9.32 22.19 13.11
C SER A 151 -8.45 23.02 12.15
N GLN A 152 -8.48 22.73 10.85
CA GLN A 152 -7.69 23.46 9.85
C GLN A 152 -8.42 24.65 9.21
N ARG A 153 -9.69 24.92 9.55
CA ARG A 153 -10.35 26.14 9.07
C ARG A 153 -9.85 27.34 9.88
N PRO A 154 -9.07 28.28 9.30
CA PRO A 154 -8.78 29.53 10.00
C PRO A 154 -10.10 30.22 10.30
N ARG A 155 -10.34 30.52 11.58
CA ARG A 155 -11.45 31.38 11.98
C ARG A 155 -11.23 32.71 11.26
N TYR A 156 -12.04 33.00 10.25
CA TYR A 156 -12.04 34.31 9.63
C TYR A 156 -12.55 35.30 10.70
N GLN A 157 -11.63 36.07 11.29
CA GLN A 157 -11.98 37.21 12.12
C GLN A 157 -12.49 38.29 11.16
N PRO A 158 -13.78 38.64 11.14
CA PRO A 158 -14.22 39.78 10.36
C PRO A 158 -13.45 41.01 10.85
N VAL A 159 -12.80 41.71 9.93
CA VAL A 159 -12.13 42.97 10.22
C VAL A 159 -13.23 43.99 10.56
N THR A 160 -13.46 44.23 11.85
CA THR A 160 -14.30 45.33 12.29
C THR A 160 -13.55 46.63 11.98
N VAL A 161 -13.85 47.24 10.84
CA VAL A 161 -13.51 48.64 10.57
C VAL A 161 -14.28 49.49 11.59
N SER A 162 -13.52 50.08 12.52
CA SER A 162 -14.02 51.03 13.53
C SER A 162 -14.11 52.44 12.96
#